data_AF-A0A3A6CTZ2-F1
#
_entry.id   AF-A0A3A6CTZ2-F1
#
_cell.length_a   1.000
_cell.length_b   1.000
_cell.length_c   1.000
_cell.angle_alpha   90.00
_cell.angle_beta   90.00
_cell.angle_gamma   90.00
#
_symmetry.space_group_name_H-M   'P 1'
#
loop_
_entity.id
_entity.type
_entity.pdbx_description
1 polymer ?
#
loop_
_entity_poly.entity_id
_entity_poly.type
_entity_poly.pdbx_seq_one_letter_code
_entity_poly.pdbx_strand_id
1 'polypeptide(L)'
;MIQKQKGFSAPVLALSVWTAALAEEMQTGISPRGMIIHGAVQALLLTCISGVFSACWQRAAMQWVWLFSAGAWFLAELFGTVVQAQNICQQEFRSMALIGLLPLLLWAGWCIPPSGWDAPARVLWWFVLLGGLVCLTGLAGQMDWAHLLTADAVQLARWPRVPLYAEYLFWPLLAGYEEPRSMSWLPWLTFLAQAGLTAGMCLVFGAADYPEQELLRAWSADVFSRMDALLLLIWLTCAIFRIGFLCAAVRTVWQRAVQCGKGAVK
;
A
#
# COMPACT_ATOMS: atom_id res chain seq x y z
N MET A 1 8.92 19.42 -29.54
CA MET A 1 9.67 18.44 -28.73
C MET A 1 8.77 18.01 -27.59
N ILE A 2 8.18 16.81 -27.66
CA ILE A 2 7.37 16.27 -26.57
C ILE A 2 8.36 15.90 -25.46
N GLN A 3 8.40 16.70 -24.39
CA GLN A 3 9.12 16.34 -23.17
C GLN A 3 8.54 15.01 -22.68
N LYS A 4 9.30 13.92 -22.85
CA LYS A 4 9.01 12.62 -22.23
C LYS A 4 9.03 12.84 -20.72
N GLN A 5 7.86 13.05 -20.12
CA GLN A 5 7.76 13.16 -18.67
C GLN A 5 8.12 11.80 -18.07
N LYS A 6 9.24 11.77 -17.35
CA LYS A 6 9.64 10.64 -16.53
C LYS A 6 8.54 10.39 -15.50
N GLY A 7 7.94 9.20 -15.52
CA GLY A 7 6.90 8.80 -14.57
C GLY A 7 7.47 8.47 -13.20
N PHE A 8 6.59 8.03 -12.30
CA PHE A 8 6.97 7.53 -10.99
C PHE A 8 7.73 6.21 -11.09
N SER A 9 8.76 6.03 -10.25
CA SER A 9 9.53 4.80 -10.23
C SER A 9 8.80 3.65 -9.51
N ALA A 10 9.17 2.40 -9.83
CA ALA A 10 8.67 1.19 -9.19
C ALA A 10 8.66 1.21 -7.64
N PRO A 11 9.73 1.62 -6.93
CA PRO A 11 9.76 1.61 -5.47
C PRO A 11 8.77 2.61 -4.85
N VAL A 12 8.40 3.68 -5.55
CA VAL A 12 7.41 4.67 -5.08
C VAL A 12 6.02 4.03 -5.03
N LEU A 13 5.63 3.37 -6.13
CA LEU A 13 4.36 2.64 -6.23
C LEU A 13 4.34 1.44 -5.29
N ALA A 14 5.45 0.71 -5.20
CA ALA A 14 5.59 -0.41 -4.29
C ALA A 14 5.40 0.03 -2.84
N LEU A 15 6.01 1.16 -2.44
CA LEU A 15 5.90 1.68 -1.08
C LEU A 15 4.48 2.20 -0.79
N SER A 16 3.84 2.89 -1.75
CA SER A 16 2.46 3.37 -1.56
C SER A 16 1.53 2.20 -1.30
N VAL A 17 1.59 1.18 -2.15
CA VAL A 17 0.71 0.01 -2.09
C VAL A 17 1.04 -0.86 -0.87
N TRP A 18 2.33 -1.03 -0.53
CA TRP A 18 2.76 -1.67 0.73
C TRP A 18 2.14 -0.99 1.95
N THR A 19 2.19 0.34 1.99
CA THR A 19 1.66 1.13 3.11
C THR A 19 0.17 0.93 3.28
N ALA A 20 -0.59 0.90 2.17
CA ALA A 20 -2.03 0.66 2.20
C ALA A 20 -2.36 -0.77 2.63
N ALA A 21 -1.60 -1.75 2.15
CA ALA A 21 -1.80 -3.16 2.51
C ALA A 21 -1.53 -3.42 4.00
N LEU A 22 -0.54 -2.75 4.59
CA LEU A 22 -0.29 -2.80 6.03
C LEU A 22 -1.31 -2.01 6.85
N ALA A 23 -2.04 -1.10 6.20
CA ALA A 23 -3.04 -0.29 6.88
C ALA A 23 -4.38 -1.01 6.94
N GLU A 24 -4.73 -1.79 5.93
CA GLU A 24 -5.97 -2.56 5.95
C GLU A 24 -5.98 -3.50 7.14
N GLU A 25 -6.77 -3.13 8.14
CA GLU A 25 -7.07 -3.93 9.32
C GLU A 25 -7.54 -5.30 8.82
N MET A 26 -6.67 -6.29 9.01
CA MET A 26 -6.89 -7.63 8.50
C MET A 26 -8.18 -8.14 9.15
N GLN A 27 -9.13 -8.59 8.32
CA GLN A 27 -10.33 -9.23 8.85
C GLN A 27 -9.88 -10.42 9.71
N THR A 28 -10.04 -10.28 11.01
CA THR A 28 -9.66 -11.28 12.01
C THR A 28 -10.36 -12.60 11.69
N GLY A 29 -9.61 -13.69 11.82
CA GLY A 29 -10.09 -15.07 11.65
C GLY A 29 -9.83 -15.73 10.28
N ILE A 30 -8.87 -15.26 9.48
CA ILE A 30 -8.44 -15.94 8.24
C ILE A 30 -7.25 -16.86 8.53
N SER A 31 -7.38 -18.15 8.20
CA SER A 31 -6.28 -19.11 8.36
C SER A 31 -5.07 -18.77 7.47
N PRO A 32 -3.82 -19.00 7.91
CA PRO A 32 -2.61 -18.76 7.11
C PRO A 32 -2.60 -19.51 5.78
N ARG A 33 -3.13 -20.75 5.77
CA ARG A 33 -3.25 -21.58 4.57
C ARG A 33 -4.29 -21.00 3.61
N GLY A 34 -5.42 -20.53 4.12
CA GLY A 34 -6.43 -19.81 3.36
C GLY A 34 -5.87 -18.52 2.75
N MET A 35 -5.10 -17.76 3.52
CA MET A 35 -4.43 -16.54 3.03
C MET A 35 -3.44 -16.88 1.91
N ILE A 36 -2.62 -17.93 2.05
CA ILE A 36 -1.66 -18.31 0.99
C ILE A 36 -2.39 -18.74 -0.29
N ILE A 37 -3.42 -19.57 -0.19
CA ILE A 37 -4.13 -20.10 -1.36
C ILE A 37 -4.99 -19.02 -2.00
N HIS A 38 -5.91 -18.42 -1.24
CA HIS A 38 -6.82 -17.40 -1.75
C HIS A 38 -6.09 -16.11 -2.10
N GLY A 39 -5.11 -15.70 -1.29
CA GLY A 39 -4.29 -14.53 -1.55
C GLY A 39 -3.37 -14.69 -2.77
N ALA A 40 -2.79 -15.87 -3.01
CA ALA A 40 -2.03 -16.11 -4.24
C ALA A 40 -2.94 -16.12 -5.48
N VAL A 41 -4.12 -16.75 -5.39
CA VAL A 41 -5.12 -16.72 -6.48
C VAL A 41 -5.58 -15.28 -6.73
N GLN A 42 -5.79 -14.49 -5.69
CA GLN A 42 -6.15 -13.08 -5.77
C GLN A 42 -5.03 -12.26 -6.41
N ALA A 43 -3.78 -12.40 -5.96
CA ALA A 43 -2.64 -11.71 -6.56
C ALA A 43 -2.56 -12.03 -8.04
N LEU A 44 -2.67 -13.30 -8.43
CA LEU A 44 -2.65 -13.75 -9.82
C LEU A 44 -3.82 -13.16 -10.63
N LEU A 45 -5.04 -13.19 -10.08
CA LEU A 45 -6.22 -12.59 -10.73
C LEU A 45 -6.06 -11.08 -10.92
N LEU A 46 -5.54 -10.36 -9.92
CA LEU A 46 -5.23 -8.94 -10.00
C LEU A 46 -4.13 -8.64 -11.03
N THR A 47 -3.09 -9.50 -11.12
CA THR A 47 -2.07 -9.36 -12.17
C THR A 47 -2.69 -9.50 -13.56
N CYS A 48 -3.58 -10.49 -13.77
CA CYS A 48 -4.28 -10.69 -15.03
C CYS A 48 -5.19 -9.50 -15.37
N ILE A 49 -6.00 -9.04 -14.40
CA ILE A 49 -6.87 -7.87 -14.58
C ILE A 49 -6.05 -6.63 -14.92
N SER A 50 -4.95 -6.37 -14.20
CA SER A 50 -4.07 -5.23 -14.48
C SER A 50 -3.49 -5.27 -15.91
N GLY A 51 -3.11 -6.46 -16.39
CA GLY A 51 -2.59 -6.65 -17.74
C GLY A 51 -3.65 -6.40 -18.81
N VAL A 52 -4.85 -6.97 -18.63
CA VAL A 52 -5.99 -6.76 -19.54
C VAL A 52 -6.41 -5.30 -19.56
N PHE A 53 -6.45 -4.65 -18.39
CA PHE A 53 -6.81 -3.25 -18.26
C PHE A 53 -5.80 -2.34 -18.96
N SER A 54 -4.49 -2.61 -18.78
CA SER A 54 -3.42 -1.90 -19.48
C SER A 54 -3.54 -2.04 -21.00
N ALA A 55 -3.88 -3.23 -21.50
CA ALA A 55 -4.06 -3.48 -22.94
C ALA A 55 -5.33 -2.79 -23.49
N CYS A 56 -6.41 -2.78 -22.71
CA CYS A 56 -7.66 -2.10 -23.06
C CYS A 56 -7.48 -0.58 -23.12
N TRP A 57 -6.75 -0.02 -22.16
CA TRP A 57 -6.41 1.41 -22.12
C TRP A 57 -5.71 1.89 -23.39
N GLN A 58 -4.71 1.15 -23.88
CA GLN A 58 -3.95 1.51 -25.08
C GLN A 58 -4.82 1.59 -26.34
N ARG A 59 -5.96 0.90 -26.36
CA ARG A 59 -6.87 0.81 -27.52
C ARG A 59 -8.12 1.67 -27.39
N ALA A 60 -8.37 2.28 -26.23
CA ALA A 60 -9.63 2.97 -25.96
C ALA A 60 -9.70 4.35 -26.64
N ALA A 61 -10.74 4.58 -27.44
CA ALA A 61 -11.02 5.88 -28.07
C ALA A 61 -11.46 6.97 -27.07
N MET A 62 -11.88 6.60 -25.86
CA MET A 62 -12.39 7.50 -24.80
C MET A 62 -11.43 7.62 -23.61
N GLN A 63 -10.15 7.92 -23.88
CA GLN A 63 -9.10 8.02 -22.85
C GLN A 63 -9.45 9.00 -21.72
N TRP A 64 -10.20 10.06 -22.01
CA TRP A 64 -10.63 11.05 -21.04
C TRP A 64 -11.50 10.54 -19.91
N VAL A 65 -12.52 9.73 -20.22
CA VAL A 65 -13.43 9.18 -19.20
C VAL A 65 -12.65 8.32 -18.23
N TRP A 66 -11.73 7.51 -18.75
CA TRP A 66 -10.85 6.69 -17.96
C TRP A 66 -9.88 7.52 -17.10
N LEU A 67 -9.34 8.63 -17.60
CA LEU A 67 -8.53 9.57 -16.82
C LEU A 67 -9.31 10.18 -15.65
N PHE A 68 -10.55 10.62 -15.87
CA PHE A 68 -11.40 11.14 -14.79
C PHE A 68 -11.71 10.07 -13.74
N SER A 69 -12.02 8.84 -14.17
CA SER A 69 -12.27 7.72 -13.25
C SER A 69 -11.05 7.38 -12.40
N ALA A 70 -9.85 7.38 -13.01
CA ALA A 70 -8.59 7.17 -12.31
C ALA A 70 -8.35 8.28 -11.27
N GLY A 71 -8.57 9.54 -11.66
CA GLY A 71 -8.43 10.69 -10.76
C GLY A 71 -9.37 10.62 -9.56
N ALA A 72 -10.63 10.24 -9.77
CA ALA A 72 -11.61 10.06 -8.70
C ALA A 72 -11.21 8.92 -7.75
N TRP A 73 -10.69 7.80 -8.27
CA TRP A 73 -10.23 6.68 -7.45
C TRP A 73 -9.01 7.07 -6.60
N PHE A 74 -7.98 7.69 -7.18
CA PHE A 74 -6.84 8.18 -6.40
C PHE A 74 -7.24 9.19 -5.33
N LEU A 75 -8.25 10.03 -5.58
CA LEU A 75 -8.77 10.97 -4.59
C LEU A 75 -9.51 10.25 -3.45
N ALA A 76 -10.27 9.19 -3.75
CA ALA A 76 -10.92 8.37 -2.74
C ALA A 76 -9.88 7.67 -1.84
N GLU A 77 -8.82 7.12 -2.42
CA GLU A 77 -7.72 6.50 -1.66
C GLU A 77 -6.93 7.51 -0.84
N LEU A 78 -6.76 8.74 -1.34
CA LEU A 78 -6.14 9.83 -0.60
C LEU A 78 -6.95 10.10 0.67
N PHE A 79 -8.26 10.27 0.53
CA PHE A 79 -9.14 10.54 1.67
C PHE A 79 -9.12 9.37 2.67
N GLY A 80 -9.19 8.13 2.19
CA GLY A 80 -9.08 6.93 3.01
C GLY A 80 -7.78 6.90 3.82
N THR A 81 -6.65 7.15 3.17
CA THR A 81 -5.33 7.17 3.82
C THR A 81 -5.23 8.30 4.86
N VAL A 82 -5.77 9.49 4.58
CA VAL A 82 -5.79 10.62 5.53
C VAL A 82 -6.62 10.30 6.75
N VAL A 83 -7.85 9.80 6.57
CA VAL A 83 -8.74 9.44 7.67
C VAL A 83 -8.11 8.37 8.55
N GLN A 84 -7.49 7.37 7.92
CA GLN A 84 -6.84 6.28 8.64
C GLN A 84 -5.63 6.75 9.45
N ALA A 85 -4.72 7.49 8.82
CA ALA A 85 -3.55 8.05 9.51
C ALA A 85 -3.98 9.00 10.64
N GLN A 86 -5.08 9.74 10.47
CA GLN A 86 -5.63 10.60 11.50
C GLN A 86 -6.21 9.79 12.67
N ASN A 87 -6.94 8.71 12.40
CA ASN A 87 -7.49 7.85 13.44
C ASN A 87 -6.38 7.23 14.30
N ILE A 88 -5.30 6.76 13.68
CA ILE A 88 -4.13 6.22 14.40
C ILE A 88 -3.44 7.33 15.22
N CYS A 89 -3.23 8.52 14.65
CA CYS A 89 -2.69 9.66 15.38
C CYS A 89 -3.54 10.05 16.60
N GLN A 90 -4.86 9.94 16.48
CA GLN A 90 -5.80 10.23 17.56
C GLN A 90 -5.79 9.17 18.64
N GLN A 91 -5.83 7.88 18.26
CA GLN A 91 -5.88 6.77 19.21
C GLN A 91 -4.60 6.69 20.05
N GLU A 92 -3.43 6.83 19.42
CA GLU A 92 -2.14 6.61 20.09
C GLU A 92 -1.53 7.87 20.70
N PHE A 93 -1.66 9.01 20.01
CA PHE A 93 -1.00 10.25 20.42
C PHE A 93 -1.99 11.33 20.89
N ARG A 94 -3.31 11.07 20.86
CA ARG A 94 -4.38 12.07 21.07
C ARG A 94 -4.14 13.36 20.28
N SER A 95 -3.54 13.27 19.10
CA SER A 95 -3.01 14.42 18.36
C SER A 95 -3.78 14.68 17.08
N MET A 96 -4.25 15.92 16.90
CA MET A 96 -4.88 16.39 15.66
C MET A 96 -3.85 16.92 14.64
N ALA A 97 -2.56 16.72 14.89
CA ALA A 97 -1.48 17.36 14.14
C ALA A 97 -1.49 17.04 12.64
N LEU A 98 -1.94 15.84 12.25
CA LEU A 98 -1.98 15.45 10.83
C LEU A 98 -3.01 16.28 10.03
N ILE A 99 -4.13 16.71 10.62
CA ILE A 99 -5.06 17.66 9.97
C ILE A 99 -4.37 19.01 9.73
N GLY A 100 -3.61 19.50 10.71
CA GLY A 100 -2.86 20.76 10.57
C GLY A 100 -1.74 20.68 9.53
N LEU A 101 -1.16 19.49 9.34
CA LEU A 101 -0.08 19.23 8.40
C LEU A 101 -0.58 18.85 6.99
N LEU A 102 -1.85 18.44 6.86
CA LEU A 102 -2.51 18.09 5.60
C LEU A 102 -2.36 19.17 4.50
N PRO A 103 -2.64 20.47 4.73
CA PRO A 103 -2.49 21.47 3.67
C PRO A 103 -1.05 21.57 3.15
N LEU A 104 -0.05 21.40 4.03
CA LEU A 104 1.36 21.37 3.63
C LEU A 104 1.70 20.11 2.82
N LEU A 105 1.14 18.96 3.16
CA LEU A 105 1.33 17.71 2.39
C LEU A 105 0.70 17.77 1.02
N LEU A 106 -0.51 18.32 0.92
CA LEU A 106 -1.18 18.51 -0.37
C LEU A 106 -0.40 19.52 -1.22
N TRP A 107 0.11 20.60 -0.61
CA TRP A 107 0.96 21.55 -1.31
C TRP A 107 2.29 20.92 -1.78
N ALA A 108 2.98 20.18 -0.92
CA ALA A 108 4.23 19.48 -1.27
C ALA A 108 3.98 18.41 -2.35
N GLY A 109 2.92 17.61 -2.19
CA GLY A 109 2.41 16.66 -3.17
C GLY A 109 2.15 17.29 -4.53
N TRP A 110 1.56 18.49 -4.51
CA TRP A 110 1.31 19.25 -5.72
C TRP A 110 2.59 19.82 -6.32
N CYS A 111 3.57 20.29 -5.54
CA CYS A 111 4.76 20.99 -6.05
C CYS A 111 5.89 20.07 -6.53
N ILE A 112 6.07 18.90 -5.92
CA ILE A 112 7.22 18.02 -6.17
C ILE A 112 7.06 17.26 -7.52
N PRO A 113 8.06 17.29 -8.42
CA PRO A 113 8.01 16.51 -9.66
C PRO A 113 8.09 15.00 -9.39
N PRO A 114 7.57 14.13 -10.29
CA PRO A 114 7.56 12.66 -10.08
C PRO A 114 8.92 12.04 -9.71
N SER A 115 10.02 12.55 -10.28
CA SER A 115 11.38 12.10 -9.96
C SER A 115 11.87 12.46 -8.55
N GLY A 116 11.23 13.43 -7.89
CA GLY A 116 11.58 13.85 -6.53
C GLY A 116 11.15 12.83 -5.47
N TRP A 117 10.30 11.87 -5.82
CA TRP A 117 9.76 10.86 -4.89
C TRP A 117 10.67 9.64 -4.73
N ASP A 118 11.65 9.45 -5.61
CA ASP A 118 12.51 8.24 -5.60
C ASP A 118 13.45 8.20 -4.40
N ALA A 119 14.03 9.35 -4.03
CA ALA A 119 14.90 9.48 -2.87
C ALA A 119 14.17 9.18 -1.54
N PRO A 120 13.02 9.82 -1.23
CA PRO A 120 12.27 9.50 -0.02
C PRO A 120 11.74 8.07 -0.02
N ALA A 121 11.31 7.52 -1.17
CA ALA A 121 10.89 6.12 -1.25
C ALA A 121 12.01 5.15 -0.86
N ARG A 122 13.25 5.40 -1.33
CA ARG A 122 14.41 4.56 -0.99
C ARG A 122 14.75 4.59 0.50
N VAL A 123 14.70 5.78 1.09
CA VAL A 123 14.96 5.97 2.53
C VAL A 123 13.88 5.25 3.35
N LEU A 124 12.61 5.37 2.96
CA LEU A 124 11.51 4.69 3.64
C LEU A 124 11.59 3.17 3.52
N TRP A 125 12.01 2.65 2.37
CA TRP A 125 12.28 1.21 2.23
C TRP A 125 13.34 0.71 3.19
N TRP A 126 14.41 1.48 3.44
CA TRP A 126 15.37 1.13 4.49
C TRP A 126 14.74 1.10 5.88
N PHE A 127 13.88 2.07 6.21
CA PHE A 127 13.16 2.06 7.48
C PHE A 127 12.20 0.88 7.62
N VAL A 128 11.49 0.51 6.54
CA VAL A 128 10.62 -0.67 6.51
C VAL A 128 11.44 -1.95 6.70
N LEU A 129 12.59 -2.09 6.03
CA LEU A 129 13.47 -3.25 6.16
C LEU A 129 14.08 -3.35 7.57
N LEU A 130 14.58 -2.24 8.11
CA LEU A 130 15.16 -2.20 9.45
C LEU A 130 14.09 -2.45 10.52
N GLY A 131 12.92 -1.81 10.40
CA GLY A 131 11.78 -2.04 11.30
C GLY A 131 11.28 -3.47 11.23
N GLY A 132 11.17 -4.04 10.03
CA GLY A 132 10.82 -5.44 9.81
C GLY A 132 11.82 -6.42 10.40
N LEU A 133 13.13 -6.17 10.21
CA LEU A 133 14.19 -7.00 10.81
C LEU A 133 14.13 -6.95 12.34
N VAL A 134 14.01 -5.76 12.93
CA VAL A 134 13.88 -5.58 14.37
C VAL A 134 12.64 -6.31 14.91
N CYS A 135 11.50 -6.16 14.23
CA CYS A 135 10.25 -6.86 14.57
C CYS A 135 10.44 -8.38 14.55
N LEU A 136 11.00 -8.94 13.48
CA LEU A 136 11.26 -10.37 13.34
C LEU A 136 12.21 -10.89 14.43
N THR A 137 13.31 -10.18 14.69
CA THR A 137 14.30 -10.61 15.70
C THR A 137 13.73 -10.68 17.11
N GLY A 138 12.81 -9.77 17.47
CA GLY A 138 12.21 -9.78 18.80
C GLY A 138 11.01 -10.71 18.95
N LEU A 139 10.37 -11.10 17.85
CA LEU A 139 9.33 -12.13 17.83
C LEU A 139 9.90 -13.54 17.71
N ALA A 140 11.11 -13.70 17.18
CA ALA A 140 11.75 -14.99 16.93
C ALA A 140 11.76 -15.93 18.16
N GLY A 141 11.85 -15.38 19.38
CA GLY A 141 11.81 -16.16 20.62
C GLY A 141 10.43 -16.65 21.05
N GLN A 142 9.35 -16.10 20.49
CA GLN A 142 7.95 -16.43 20.83
C GLN A 142 7.20 -17.15 19.70
N MET A 143 7.81 -17.28 18.52
CA MET A 143 7.21 -17.94 17.37
C MET A 143 7.16 -19.45 17.60
N ASP A 144 5.95 -20.00 17.71
CA ASP A 144 5.73 -21.44 17.74
C ASP A 144 5.16 -21.92 16.40
N TRP A 145 6.02 -22.60 15.63
CA TRP A 145 5.74 -23.15 14.31
C TRP A 145 4.60 -24.17 14.30
N ALA A 146 4.27 -24.79 15.43
CA ALA A 146 3.15 -25.72 15.52
C ALA A 146 1.82 -25.03 15.22
N HIS A 147 1.66 -23.76 15.60
CA HIS A 147 0.44 -22.99 15.40
C HIS A 147 0.09 -22.73 13.92
N LEU A 148 1.09 -22.67 13.04
CA LEU A 148 0.87 -22.59 11.59
C LEU A 148 0.26 -23.88 11.02
N LEU A 149 0.49 -25.02 11.69
CA LEU A 149 0.05 -26.33 11.24
C LEU A 149 -1.32 -26.73 11.81
N THR A 150 -1.66 -26.25 13.00
CA THR A 150 -2.92 -26.50 13.72
C THR A 150 -4.04 -25.50 13.41
N ALA A 151 -3.78 -24.43 12.64
CA ALA A 151 -4.83 -23.52 12.18
C ALA A 151 -5.91 -24.26 11.37
N ASP A 152 -7.10 -24.37 11.98
CA ASP A 152 -8.18 -25.29 11.63
C ASP A 152 -8.83 -25.08 10.25
N ALA A 153 -9.39 -26.16 9.69
CA ALA A 153 -10.03 -26.19 8.37
C ALA A 153 -11.30 -25.30 8.26
N VAL A 154 -11.90 -24.91 9.38
CA VAL A 154 -13.15 -24.10 9.44
C VAL A 154 -12.91 -22.64 9.01
N GLN A 155 -11.68 -22.12 9.15
CA GLN A 155 -11.33 -20.75 8.75
C GLN A 155 -10.95 -20.61 7.25
N LEU A 156 -10.96 -21.70 6.46
CA LEU A 156 -10.76 -21.64 5.00
C LEU A 156 -11.96 -21.07 4.22
N ALA A 157 -13.13 -20.98 4.85
CA ALA A 157 -14.38 -20.59 4.20
C ALA A 157 -14.60 -19.06 4.13
N ARG A 158 -13.85 -18.26 4.88
CA ARG A 158 -14.00 -16.80 4.87
C ARG A 158 -13.19 -16.22 3.71
N TRP A 159 -13.90 -15.72 2.71
CA TRP A 159 -13.30 -15.08 1.55
C TRP A 159 -12.57 -13.80 1.97
N PRO A 160 -11.26 -13.67 1.70
CA PRO A 160 -10.54 -12.42 1.96
C PRO A 160 -11.15 -11.30 1.09
N ARG A 161 -11.36 -10.13 1.69
CA ARG A 161 -11.66 -8.92 0.91
C ARG A 161 -10.47 -8.64 0.01
N VAL A 162 -10.76 -8.32 -1.26
CA VAL A 162 -9.75 -7.97 -2.24
C VAL A 162 -9.44 -6.48 -2.12
N PRO A 163 -8.30 -6.06 -1.53
CA PRO A 163 -7.78 -4.71 -1.73
C PRO A 163 -7.59 -4.44 -3.22
N LEU A 164 -8.44 -3.58 -3.76
CA LEU A 164 -8.29 -3.05 -5.11
C LEU A 164 -7.69 -1.65 -5.00
N TYR A 165 -6.35 -1.58 -5.07
CA TYR A 165 -5.66 -0.29 -5.14
C TYR A 165 -5.60 0.24 -6.57
N ALA A 166 -5.82 1.53 -6.73
CA ALA A 166 -5.81 2.25 -8.00
C ALA A 166 -4.46 2.10 -8.70
N GLU A 167 -3.36 2.02 -7.95
CA GLU A 167 -2.03 1.81 -8.49
C GLU A 167 -1.90 0.50 -9.28
N TYR A 168 -2.67 -0.55 -8.95
CA TYR A 168 -2.64 -1.81 -9.70
C TYR A 168 -3.17 -1.67 -11.12
N LEU A 169 -4.23 -0.89 -11.31
CA LEU A 169 -4.88 -0.74 -12.62
C LEU A 169 -4.25 0.41 -13.42
N PHE A 170 -3.82 1.46 -12.73
CA PHE A 170 -3.35 2.70 -13.36
C PHE A 170 -1.83 2.89 -13.30
N TRP A 171 -1.04 1.86 -12.97
CA TRP A 171 0.43 1.92 -13.07
C TRP A 171 0.97 2.37 -14.45
N PRO A 172 0.36 2.03 -15.62
CA PRO A 172 0.88 2.48 -16.91
C PRO A 172 0.75 4.01 -17.08
N LEU A 173 -0.25 4.58 -16.41
CA LEU A 173 -0.44 6.02 -16.36
C LEU A 173 0.64 6.67 -15.47
N LEU A 174 1.01 6.04 -14.36
CA LEU A 174 1.95 6.63 -13.40
C LEU A 174 3.43 6.47 -13.82
N ALA A 175 3.83 5.32 -14.36
CA ALA A 175 5.23 5.01 -14.70
C ALA A 175 5.72 5.65 -16.02
N GLY A 176 4.81 6.07 -16.91
CA GLY A 176 5.16 6.60 -18.22
C GLY A 176 5.58 5.50 -19.22
N TYR A 177 5.63 5.85 -20.51
CA TYR A 177 5.79 4.88 -21.62
C TYR A 177 7.19 4.23 -21.74
N GLU A 178 8.17 4.59 -20.90
CA GLU A 178 9.57 4.19 -21.10
C GLU A 178 10.05 2.98 -20.29
N GLU A 179 9.30 2.50 -19.30
CA GLU A 179 9.71 1.30 -18.55
C GLU A 179 8.91 0.05 -18.97
N PRO A 180 9.52 -0.90 -19.71
CA PRO A 180 8.88 -2.15 -20.14
C PRO A 180 8.81 -3.22 -19.04
N ARG A 181 9.25 -2.94 -17.81
CA ARG A 181 9.10 -3.89 -16.70
C ARG A 181 7.66 -3.82 -16.21
N SER A 182 6.88 -4.83 -16.58
CA SER A 182 5.54 -5.07 -16.07
C SER A 182 5.54 -4.94 -14.53
N MET A 183 4.99 -3.84 -14.01
CA MET A 183 4.71 -3.66 -12.57
C MET A 183 3.52 -4.52 -12.10
N SER A 184 3.18 -5.56 -12.87
CA SER A 184 2.24 -6.60 -12.51
C SER A 184 2.65 -7.37 -11.26
N TRP A 185 3.86 -7.18 -10.74
CA TRP A 185 4.28 -7.77 -9.47
C TRP A 185 3.77 -7.00 -8.23
N LEU A 186 3.18 -5.80 -8.37
CA LEU A 186 2.66 -5.02 -7.24
C LEU A 186 1.63 -5.79 -6.38
N PRO A 187 0.65 -6.52 -6.95
CA PRO A 187 -0.28 -7.34 -6.16
C PRO A 187 0.41 -8.49 -5.39
N TRP A 188 1.55 -8.98 -5.88
CA TRP A 188 2.33 -10.00 -5.17
C TRP A 188 3.01 -9.41 -3.94
N LEU A 189 3.46 -8.16 -4.02
CA LEU A 189 4.06 -7.48 -2.87
C LEU A 189 3.06 -7.27 -1.74
N THR A 190 1.81 -6.91 -2.03
CA THR A 190 0.80 -6.78 -0.96
C THR A 190 0.35 -8.10 -0.41
N PHE A 191 0.28 -9.12 -1.26
CA PHE A 191 0.07 -10.48 -0.82
C PHE A 191 1.17 -10.90 0.17
N LEU A 192 2.44 -10.60 -0.12
CA LEU A 192 3.54 -10.89 0.81
C LEU A 192 3.43 -10.10 2.12
N ALA A 193 3.01 -8.82 2.07
CA ALA A 193 2.78 -8.01 3.26
C ALA A 193 1.71 -8.64 4.16
N GLN A 194 0.55 -8.94 3.57
CA GLN A 194 -0.61 -9.49 4.26
C GLN A 194 -0.34 -10.90 4.77
N ALA A 195 0.23 -11.79 3.93
CA ALA A 195 0.61 -13.13 4.32
C ALA A 195 1.67 -13.13 5.44
N GLY A 196 2.62 -12.19 5.40
CA GLY A 196 3.61 -12.00 6.45
C GLY A 196 2.98 -11.62 7.79
N LEU A 197 2.05 -10.66 7.78
CA LEU A 197 1.29 -10.27 8.97
C LEU A 197 0.42 -11.43 9.50
N THR A 198 -0.33 -12.12 8.64
CA THR A 198 -1.14 -13.28 9.04
C THR A 198 -0.29 -14.39 9.64
N ALA A 199 0.83 -14.71 8.99
CA ALA A 199 1.75 -15.73 9.47
C ALA A 199 2.35 -15.32 10.83
N GLY A 200 2.73 -14.05 11.00
CA GLY A 200 3.20 -13.51 12.28
C GLY A 200 2.16 -13.66 13.39
N MET A 201 0.91 -13.24 13.13
CA MET A 201 -0.20 -13.34 14.09
C MET A 201 -0.43 -14.78 14.53
N CYS A 202 -0.47 -15.72 13.58
CA CYS A 202 -0.65 -17.13 13.91
C CYS A 202 0.57 -17.75 14.60
N LEU A 203 1.79 -17.33 14.27
CA LEU A 203 3.01 -17.85 14.92
C LEU A 203 3.11 -17.45 16.39
N VAL A 204 2.61 -16.26 16.75
CA VAL A 204 2.72 -15.70 18.10
C VAL A 204 1.48 -16.02 18.95
N PHE A 205 0.28 -15.96 18.38
CA PHE A 205 -0.98 -16.09 19.12
C PHE A 205 -1.84 -17.30 18.73
N GLY A 206 -1.47 -18.05 17.70
CA GLY A 206 -2.28 -19.16 17.21
C GLY A 206 -3.55 -18.72 16.47
N ALA A 207 -4.63 -19.50 16.62
CA ALA A 207 -5.91 -19.23 15.96
C ALA A 207 -6.77 -18.16 16.68
N ALA A 208 -6.19 -17.41 17.62
CA ALA A 208 -6.89 -16.43 18.40
C ALA A 208 -7.08 -15.10 17.64
N ASP A 209 -8.28 -14.53 17.72
CA ASP A 209 -8.64 -13.26 17.08
C ASP A 209 -8.16 -12.06 17.91
N TYR A 210 -6.84 -11.84 17.93
CA TYR A 210 -6.24 -10.63 18.48
C TYR A 210 -6.06 -9.56 17.39
N PRO A 211 -6.14 -8.26 17.72
CA PRO A 211 -5.82 -7.20 16.78
C PRO A 211 -4.32 -7.14 16.52
N GLU A 212 -3.90 -6.69 15.33
CA GLU A 212 -2.50 -6.70 14.88
C GLU A 212 -1.55 -5.94 15.81
N GLN A 213 -2.05 -4.92 16.53
CA GLN A 213 -1.24 -4.16 17.48
C GLN A 213 -0.76 -5.03 18.65
N GLU A 214 -1.46 -6.12 18.98
CA GLU A 214 -1.03 -7.04 20.05
C GLU A 214 0.24 -7.80 19.64
N LEU A 215 0.48 -8.07 18.36
CA LEU A 215 1.73 -8.69 17.90
C LEU A 215 2.93 -7.81 18.19
N LEU A 216 2.74 -6.50 18.08
CA LEU A 216 3.78 -5.52 18.44
C LEU A 216 3.98 -5.45 19.96
N ARG A 217 2.95 -5.77 20.74
CA ARG A 217 2.99 -5.81 22.21
C ARG A 217 3.60 -7.09 22.77
N ALA A 218 3.50 -8.21 22.03
CA ALA A 218 4.11 -9.48 22.41
C ALA A 218 5.64 -9.45 22.36
N TRP A 219 6.25 -8.45 21.74
CA TRP A 219 7.71 -8.32 21.64
C TRP A 219 8.43 -8.38 23.00
N SER A 220 9.48 -9.20 23.11
CA SER A 220 10.17 -9.48 24.38
C SER A 220 11.68 -9.27 24.38
N ALA A 221 12.25 -8.47 23.47
CA ALA A 221 13.65 -8.11 23.62
C ALA A 221 13.74 -7.06 24.75
N ASP A 222 14.53 -7.24 25.80
CA ASP A 222 14.58 -6.34 26.97
C ASP A 222 15.08 -4.89 26.70
N VAL A 223 15.20 -4.47 25.44
CA VAL A 223 15.87 -3.22 25.02
C VAL A 223 14.90 -2.03 24.83
N PHE A 224 13.59 -2.23 24.56
CA PHE A 224 12.65 -1.13 24.26
C PHE A 224 11.24 -1.34 24.84
N SER A 225 10.81 -0.48 25.77
CA SER A 225 9.50 -0.57 26.43
C SER A 225 8.26 -0.35 25.53
N ARG A 226 8.40 0.13 24.28
CA ARG A 226 7.32 0.44 23.33
C ARG A 226 7.80 0.35 21.86
N MET A 227 8.00 -0.87 21.37
CA MET A 227 8.34 -1.12 19.95
C MET A 227 7.17 -0.88 18.99
N ASP A 228 5.94 -1.03 19.50
CA ASP A 228 4.69 -0.63 18.84
C ASP A 228 4.74 0.81 18.32
N ALA A 229 5.17 1.76 19.15
CA ALA A 229 5.23 3.17 18.79
C ALA A 229 6.24 3.45 17.66
N LEU A 230 7.38 2.74 17.64
CA LEU A 230 8.39 2.89 16.59
C LEU A 230 7.87 2.39 15.23
N LEU A 231 7.25 1.21 15.20
CA LEU A 231 6.69 0.63 13.98
C LEU A 231 5.49 1.44 13.48
N LEU A 232 4.65 1.92 14.40
CA LEU A 232 3.57 2.87 14.08
C LEU A 232 4.10 4.18 13.51
N LEU A 233 5.22 4.71 14.03
CA LEU A 233 5.87 5.91 13.46
C LEU A 233 6.44 5.64 12.06
N ILE A 234 7.06 4.48 11.83
CA ILE A 234 7.54 4.09 10.50
C ILE A 234 6.36 4.00 9.53
N TRP A 235 5.27 3.33 9.93
CA TRP A 235 4.06 3.24 9.12
C TRP A 235 3.45 4.63 8.87
N LEU A 236 3.33 5.48 9.89
CA LEU A 236 2.80 6.84 9.76
C LEU A 236 3.64 7.70 8.81
N THR A 237 4.96 7.55 8.85
CA THR A 237 5.86 8.24 7.91
C THR A 237 5.61 7.76 6.48
N CYS A 238 5.39 6.46 6.29
CA CYS A 238 5.00 5.92 4.99
C CYS A 238 3.60 6.39 4.56
N ALA A 239 2.65 6.54 5.49
CA ALA A 239 1.31 7.07 5.21
C ALA A 239 1.36 8.54 4.79
N ILE A 240 2.17 9.35 5.46
CA ILE A 240 2.43 10.75 5.08
C ILE A 240 3.02 10.83 3.66
N PHE A 241 3.99 9.97 3.36
CA PHE A 241 4.53 9.83 2.01
C PHE A 241 3.45 9.45 0.99
N ARG A 242 2.60 8.45 1.31
CA ARG A 242 1.49 8.01 0.46
C ARG A 242 0.50 9.14 0.19
N ILE A 243 0.15 9.95 1.18
CA ILE A 243 -0.74 11.12 1.02
C ILE A 243 -0.15 12.11 0.00
N GLY A 244 1.14 12.45 0.17
CA GLY A 244 1.83 13.34 -0.77
C GLY A 244 1.91 12.76 -2.19
N PHE A 245 2.24 11.46 -2.30
CA PHE A 245 2.30 10.74 -3.56
C PHE A 245 0.95 10.68 -4.28
N LEU A 246 -0.15 10.36 -3.57
CA LEU A 246 -1.49 10.30 -4.16
C LEU A 246 -1.95 11.67 -4.65
N CYS A 247 -1.60 12.75 -3.95
CA CYS A 247 -1.83 14.11 -4.43
C CYS A 247 -1.06 14.39 -5.74
N ALA A 248 0.20 13.98 -5.82
CA ALA A 248 1.00 14.07 -7.04
C ALA A 248 0.41 13.22 -8.18
N ALA A 249 -0.07 12.01 -7.88
CA ALA A 249 -0.74 11.12 -8.82
C ALA A 249 -2.00 11.76 -9.40
N VAL A 250 -2.89 12.30 -8.56
CA VAL A 250 -4.09 13.05 -9.00
C VAL A 250 -3.70 14.21 -9.91
N ARG A 251 -2.67 14.99 -9.57
CA ARG A 251 -2.16 16.07 -10.42
C ARG A 251 -1.73 15.53 -11.79
N THR A 252 -0.96 14.45 -11.85
CA THR A 252 -0.49 13.88 -13.12
C THR A 252 -1.63 13.37 -14.00
N VAL A 253 -2.62 12.70 -13.39
CA VAL A 253 -3.83 12.24 -14.08
C VAL A 253 -4.62 13.43 -14.63
N TRP A 254 -4.82 14.47 -13.82
CA TRP A 254 -5.53 15.68 -14.21
C TRP A 254 -4.84 16.43 -15.36
N GLN A 255 -3.51 16.57 -15.30
CA GLN A 255 -2.75 17.20 -16.37
C GLN A 255 -2.87 16.44 -17.70
N ARG A 256 -2.81 15.10 -17.65
CA ARG A 256 -3.00 14.26 -18.83
C ARG A 256 -4.43 14.31 -19.35
N ALA A 257 -5.41 14.35 -18.45
CA ALA A 257 -6.81 14.57 -18.81
C ALA A 257 -6.87 15.85 -19.63
N VAL A 258 -6.57 17.01 -19.03
CA VAL A 258 -6.64 18.33 -19.69
C VAL A 258 -5.94 18.36 -21.06
N GLN A 259 -4.81 17.68 -21.22
CA GLN A 259 -4.08 17.62 -22.49
C GLN A 259 -4.80 16.81 -23.58
N CYS A 260 -5.37 15.64 -23.25
CA CYS A 260 -5.98 14.72 -24.22
C CYS A 260 -7.13 15.33 -25.04
N GLY A 261 -7.71 16.45 -24.64
CA GLY A 261 -8.94 17.00 -25.25
C GLY A 261 -8.90 18.48 -25.43
N LYS A 262 -7.79 19.12 -25.06
CA LYS A 262 -7.24 20.13 -25.98
C LYS A 262 -6.87 19.49 -27.33
N GLY A 263 -6.45 18.22 -27.35
CA GLY A 263 -6.15 17.46 -28.57
C GLY A 263 -7.36 16.96 -29.37
N ALA A 264 -8.52 16.79 -28.73
CA ALA A 264 -9.77 16.34 -29.36
C ALA A 264 -10.65 17.49 -29.90
N VAL A 265 -10.25 18.74 -29.66
CA VAL A 265 -10.93 19.97 -30.13
C VAL A 265 -10.22 20.57 -31.36
N LYS A 266 -9.26 19.85 -31.94
CA LYS A 266 -8.65 20.16 -33.24
C LYS A 266 -9.03 19.10 -34.26
#